data_AF-A0AAV6ALE8-F1
#
_entry.id   AF-A0AAV6ALE8-F1
#
_cell.length_a   1.000
_cell.length_b   1.000
_cell.length_c   1.000
_cell.angle_alpha   90.00
_cell.angle_beta   90.00
_cell.angle_gamma   90.00
#
_symmetry.space_group_name_H-M   'P 1'
#
loop_
_entity.id
_entity.type
_entity.pdbx_description
1 polymer ?
#
loop_
_entity_poly.entity_id
_entity_poly.type
_entity_poly.pdbx_seq_one_letter_code
_entity_poly.pdbx_strand_id
1 'polypeptide(L)' 'AGFRIERSLVGNYVTSLDMAGCSVTVTRLTDAIANGWDAPVQTPSLRWGR' A
#
# COMPACT_ATOMS: atom_id res chain seq x y z
N ALA A 1 -19.98 13.38 4.79
CA ALA A 1 -19.40 12.61 3.66
C ALA A 1 -18.09 11.98 4.12
N GLY A 2 -17.82 10.71 3.74
CA GLY A 2 -16.62 9.97 4.14
C GLY A 2 -15.57 9.91 3.04
N PHE A 3 -14.41 9.31 3.35
CA PHE A 3 -13.36 9.01 2.38
C PHE A 3 -13.63 7.67 1.68
N ARG A 4 -13.28 7.56 0.40
CA ARG A 4 -13.29 6.30 -0.35
C ARG A 4 -11.88 5.72 -0.40
N ILE A 5 -11.75 4.44 -0.05
CA ILE A 5 -10.50 3.71 -0.18
C ILE A 5 -10.41 3.18 -1.61
N GLU A 6 -9.48 3.71 -2.39
CA GLU A 6 -9.27 3.31 -3.80
C GLU A 6 -8.22 2.21 -3.97
N ARG A 7 -7.23 2.13 -3.05
CA ARG A 7 -6.16 1.13 -3.03
C ARG A 7 -5.87 0.70 -1.59
N SER A 8 -5.48 -0.56 -1.40
CA SER A 8 -5.15 -1.10 -0.08
C SER A 8 -4.03 -2.13 -0.15
N LEU A 9 -3.15 -2.12 0.84
CA LEU A 9 -2.20 -3.18 1.13
C LEU A 9 -2.43 -3.68 2.56
N VAL A 10 -2.54 -5.00 2.73
CA VAL A 10 -2.75 -5.64 4.03
C VAL A 10 -1.75 -6.79 4.16
N GLY A 11 -0.90 -6.73 5.18
CA GLY A 11 0.17 -7.71 5.41
C GLY A 11 1.38 -7.13 6.13
N ASN A 12 2.46 -7.91 6.18
CA ASN A 12 3.70 -7.57 6.88
C ASN A 12 4.64 -6.76 5.97
N TYR A 13 4.33 -5.47 5.76
CA TYR A 13 5.13 -4.58 4.91
C TYR A 13 6.24 -3.85 5.66
N VAL A 14 5.98 -3.45 6.90
CA VAL A 14 6.94 -2.78 7.79
C VAL A 14 6.78 -3.36 9.19
N THR A 15 7.66 -4.27 9.57
CA THR A 15 7.59 -5.01 10.85
C THR A 15 8.62 -4.51 11.85
N SER A 16 8.38 -4.77 13.14
CA SER A 16 9.35 -4.54 14.22
C SER A 16 9.60 -5.85 14.97
N LEU A 17 10.49 -6.67 14.41
CA LEU A 17 10.80 -8.04 14.90
C LEU A 17 9.52 -8.85 15.16
N ASP A 18 9.31 -9.28 16.40
CA ASP A 18 8.25 -10.17 16.89
C ASP A 18 7.11 -9.42 17.60
N MET A 19 7.03 -8.10 17.45
CA MET A 19 5.96 -7.28 18.03
C MET A 19 4.56 -7.75 17.62
N ALA A 20 3.69 -7.99 18.62
CA ALA A 20 2.27 -8.26 18.41
C ALA A 20 1.48 -6.93 18.28
N GLY A 21 1.54 -6.31 17.09
CA GLY A 21 0.86 -5.05 16.81
C GLY A 21 0.63 -4.79 15.32
N CYS A 22 0.01 -3.66 15.00
CA CYS A 22 -0.14 -3.21 13.62
C CYS A 22 -0.04 -1.68 13.52
N SER A 23 0.21 -1.19 12.32
CA SER A 23 0.14 0.23 11.97
C SER A 23 -0.84 0.41 10.82
N VAL A 24 -1.45 1.60 10.75
CA VAL A 24 -2.34 2.00 9.66
C VAL A 24 -1.78 3.26 9.02
N THR A 25 -1.54 3.20 7.72
CA THR A 25 -1.09 4.34 6.92
C THR A 25 -2.19 4.74 5.96
N VAL A 26 -2.53 6.03 5.95
CA VAL A 26 -3.50 6.62 5.02
C VAL A 26 -2.82 7.74 4.26
N THR A 27 -2.95 7.69 2.93
CA THR A 27 -2.39 8.69 2.02
C THR A 27 -3.49 9.23 1.13
N ARG A 28 -3.56 10.55 0.97
CA ARG A 28 -4.42 11.16 -0.05
C ARG A 28 -3.90 10.74 -1.42
N LEU A 29 -4.69 9.95 -2.13
CA LEU A 29 -4.34 9.48 -3.46
C LEU A 29 -4.60 10.58 -4.49
N THR A 30 -3.53 11.22 -4.97
CA THR A 30 -3.60 12.13 -6.12
C THR A 30 -3.39 11.34 -7.41
N ASP A 31 -3.76 11.92 -8.56
CA ASP A 31 -3.61 11.24 -9.86
C ASP A 31 -2.16 10.87 -10.17
N ALA A 32 -1.20 11.75 -9.82
CA ALA A 32 0.22 11.46 -10.00
C ALA A 32 0.68 10.25 -9.15
N ILE A 33 0.18 10.13 -7.91
CA ILE A 33 0.49 9.00 -7.04
C ILE A 33 -0.23 7.73 -7.53
N ALA A 34 -1.48 7.85 -7.99
CA ALA A 34 -2.24 6.73 -8.56
C ALA A 34 -1.53 6.14 -9.78
N ASN A 35 -1.04 6.99 -10.69
CA ASN A 35 -0.28 6.57 -11.86
C ASN A 35 1.00 5.82 -11.48
N GLY A 36 1.71 6.30 -10.45
CA GLY A 36 2.91 5.60 -9.94
C GLY A 36 2.58 4.27 -9.25
N TRP A 37 1.47 4.23 -8.51
CA TRP A 37 1.01 3.02 -7.83
C TRP A 37 0.57 1.92 -8.79
N ASP A 38 -0.20 2.27 -9.83
CA ASP A 38 -0.77 1.31 -10.76
C ASP A 38 0.26 0.79 -11.79
N ALA A 39 1.45 1.38 -11.84
CA ALA A 39 2.54 0.92 -12.70
C ALA A 39 2.99 -0.51 -12.32
N PRO A 40 3.43 -1.34 -13.29
CA PRO A 40 3.93 -2.69 -13.01
C PRO A 40 5.09 -2.69 -12.01
N VAL A 41 5.09 -3.66 -11.09
CA VAL A 41 6.16 -3.84 -10.11
C VAL A 41 6.48 -5.32 -9.94
N GLN A 42 7.77 -5.63 -9.80
CA GLN A 42 8.25 -6.99 -9.59
C GLN A 42 9.39 -7.02 -8.57
N THR A 43 9.05 -6.92 -7.29
CA THR A 43 9.98 -6.99 -6.17
C THR A 43 9.62 -8.15 -5.24
N PRO A 44 10.47 -8.56 -4.27
CA PRO A 44 10.12 -9.61 -3.33
C PRO A 44 8.79 -9.36 -2.59
N SER A 45 8.52 -8.11 -2.19
CA SER A 45 7.37 -7.77 -1.35
C SER A 45 6.17 -7.16 -2.10
N LEU A 46 6.35 -6.65 -3.32
CA LEU A 46 5.28 -6.06 -4.13
C LEU A 46 5.33 -6.58 -5.57
N ARG A 47 4.21 -7.15 -6.06
CA ARG A 47 4.08 -7.71 -7.42
C ARG A 47 2.68 -7.52 -8.00
N TRP A 48 2.56 -6.84 -9.14
CA TRP A 48 1.33 -6.74 -9.94
C TRP A 48 1.62 -6.19 -11.35
N GLY A 49 0.58 -6.13 -12.20
CA GLY A 49 0.64 -5.50 -13.53
C GLY A 49 1.41 -6.31 -14.57
N ARG A 50 1.29 -7.63 -14.52
CA ARG A 50 1.93 -8.55 -15.47
C ARG A 50 1.24 -8.55 -16.82
#